data_AF-A0A925U0X4-F1
#
_entry.id   AF-A0A925U0X4-F1
#
_cell.length_a   1.000
_cell.length_b   1.000
_cell.length_c   1.000
_cell.angle_alpha   90.00
_cell.angle_beta   90.00
_cell.angle_gamma   90.00
#
_symmetry.space_group_name_H-M   'P 1'
#
loop_
_entity.id
_entity.type
_entity.pdbx_description
1 polymer ?
#
loop_
_entity_poly.entity_id
_entity_poly.type
_entity_poly.pdbx_seq_one_letter_code
_entity_poly.pdbx_strand_id
1 'polypeptide(L)'
;MVFEDASGQVYLLNTGTAQVTLTASSNDAFWQNLNGDLLDDLLLPPLIKRLREAGKTLGPNQCYSYTALPIFKEGTYTVENMYVLSCREHFGVTGSIHQQIRDLPDGQKVRLKITE
;
A
#
# COMPACT_ATOMS: atom_id res chain seq x y z
N MET A 1 -1.03 -4.05 -3.39
CA MET A 1 -2.12 -4.63 -4.20
C MET A 1 -1.51 -5.44 -5.32
N VAL A 2 -2.02 -6.64 -5.59
CA VAL A 2 -1.54 -7.49 -6.69
C VAL A 2 -2.50 -7.37 -7.87
N PHE A 3 -1.97 -7.22 -9.08
CA PHE A 3 -2.77 -7.22 -10.31
C PHE A 3 -2.03 -7.92 -11.45
N GLU A 4 -2.78 -8.36 -12.46
CA GLU A 4 -2.27 -9.04 -13.65
C GLU A 4 -2.45 -8.13 -14.86
N ASP A 5 -1.46 -8.09 -15.76
CA ASP A 5 -1.59 -7.39 -17.03
C ASP A 5 -2.16 -8.28 -18.14
N ALA A 6 -2.27 -7.74 -19.36
CA ALA A 6 -2.80 -8.49 -20.51
C ALA A 6 -1.89 -9.64 -20.98
N SER A 7 -0.63 -9.69 -20.54
CA SER A 7 0.32 -10.75 -20.87
C SER A 7 0.34 -11.88 -19.83
N GLY A 8 -0.39 -11.74 -18.73
CA GLY A 8 -0.40 -12.67 -17.61
C GLY A 8 0.67 -12.39 -16.55
N GLN A 9 1.44 -11.31 -16.70
CA GLN A 9 2.45 -10.93 -15.71
C GLN A 9 1.80 -10.34 -14.48
N VAL A 10 2.35 -10.68 -13.31
CA VAL A 10 1.81 -10.27 -12.01
C VAL A 10 2.66 -9.16 -11.42
N TYR A 11 1.99 -8.09 -11.01
CA TYR A 11 2.60 -6.89 -10.48
C TYR A 11 2.10 -6.59 -9.07
N LEU A 12 2.98 -5.98 -8.29
CA LEU A 12 2.68 -5.40 -7.00
C LEU A 12 2.66 -3.88 -7.10
N LEU A 13 1.49 -3.28 -6.84
CA LEU A 13 1.35 -1.87 -6.55
C LEU A 13 1.53 -1.61 -5.05
N ASN A 14 2.57 -0.84 -4.70
CA ASN A 14 2.72 -0.22 -3.40
C ASN A 14 1.93 1.10 -3.38
N THR A 15 0.80 1.14 -2.68
CA THR A 15 -0.04 2.35 -2.60
C THR A 15 0.54 3.41 -1.66
N GLY A 16 1.51 3.06 -0.83
CA GLY A 16 2.24 4.00 0.01
C GLY A 16 3.25 4.85 -0.76
N THR A 17 3.89 4.28 -1.80
CA THR A 17 4.95 4.94 -2.60
C THR A 17 4.62 5.12 -4.09
N ALA A 18 3.45 4.64 -4.55
CA ALA A 18 3.05 4.59 -5.96
C ALA A 18 4.01 3.79 -6.87
N GLN A 19 4.78 2.86 -6.31
CA GLN A 19 5.68 2.01 -7.08
C GLN A 19 4.97 0.75 -7.56
N VAL A 20 5.24 0.36 -8.80
CA VAL A 20 4.79 -0.88 -9.41
C VAL A 20 6.00 -1.76 -9.67
N THR A 21 6.00 -2.97 -9.12
CA THR A 21 7.10 -3.94 -9.26
C THR A 21 6.58 -5.22 -9.89
N LEU A 22 7.28 -5.76 -10.89
CA LEU A 22 7.01 -7.08 -11.43
C LEU A 22 7.38 -8.14 -10.39
N THR A 23 6.42 -8.98 -9.98
CA THR A 23 6.65 -9.99 -8.94
C THR A 23 6.64 -11.42 -9.47
N ALA A 24 5.93 -11.69 -10.56
CA ALA A 24 5.95 -13.00 -11.21
C ALA A 24 5.56 -12.92 -12.69
N SER A 25 5.95 -13.94 -13.46
CA SER A 25 5.57 -14.09 -14.86
C SER A 25 4.18 -14.67 -15.08
N SER A 26 3.55 -15.23 -14.03
CA SER A 26 2.19 -15.77 -14.06
C SER A 26 1.57 -15.82 -12.67
N ASN A 27 0.25 -15.96 -12.61
CA ASN A 27 -0.51 -16.15 -11.37
C ASN A 27 -0.02 -17.39 -10.58
N ASP A 28 0.18 -18.50 -11.27
CA ASP A 28 0.67 -19.75 -10.66
C ASP A 28 2.07 -19.56 -10.07
N ALA A 29 2.96 -18.90 -10.82
CA ALA A 29 4.30 -18.61 -10.34
C ALA A 29 4.27 -17.66 -9.13
N PHE A 30 3.35 -16.71 -9.09
CA PHE A 30 3.18 -15.82 -7.95
C PHE A 30 2.82 -16.60 -6.67
N TRP A 31 1.80 -17.45 -6.71
CA TRP A 31 1.37 -18.19 -5.52
C TRP A 31 2.39 -19.23 -5.06
N GLN A 32 3.09 -19.88 -5.99
CA GLN A 32 4.16 -20.83 -5.65
C GLN A 32 5.35 -20.14 -4.96
N ASN A 33 5.64 -18.90 -5.33
CA ASN A 33 6.78 -18.14 -4.81
C ASN A 33 6.40 -17.12 -3.72
N LEU A 34 5.15 -17.12 -3.24
CA LEU A 34 4.71 -16.26 -2.14
C LEU A 34 5.26 -16.79 -0.80
N ASN A 35 6.55 -16.56 -0.59
CA ASN A 35 7.30 -16.97 0.59
C ASN A 35 8.43 -15.96 0.87
N GLY A 36 9.08 -16.12 2.04
CA GLY A 36 10.24 -15.33 2.43
C GLY A 36 10.03 -13.82 2.25
N ASP A 37 10.99 -13.17 1.60
CA ASP A 37 11.02 -11.72 1.40
C ASP A 37 9.77 -11.20 0.66
N LEU A 38 9.25 -11.93 -0.34
CA LEU A 38 8.05 -11.50 -1.08
C LEU A 38 6.82 -11.49 -0.18
N LEU A 39 6.71 -12.43 0.76
CA LEU A 39 5.62 -12.48 1.72
C LEU A 39 5.74 -11.35 2.75
N ASP A 40 6.96 -11.06 3.21
CA ASP A 40 7.21 -9.98 4.16
C ASP A 40 6.96 -8.60 3.52
N ASP A 41 7.41 -8.37 2.29
CA ASP A 41 7.16 -7.12 1.56
C ASP A 41 5.69 -6.92 1.22
N LEU A 42 4.97 -8.00 0.88
CA LEU A 42 3.58 -7.92 0.44
C LEU A 42 2.59 -7.83 1.60
N LEU A 43 2.75 -8.70 2.59
CA LEU A 43 1.75 -8.94 3.62
C LEU A 43 2.16 -8.33 4.95
N LEU A 44 3.42 -7.97 5.15
CA LEU A 44 3.95 -7.42 6.39
C LEU A 44 3.42 -8.16 7.63
N PRO A 45 3.51 -9.51 7.71
CA PRO A 45 2.82 -10.28 8.75
C PRO A 45 3.10 -9.80 10.19
N PRO A 46 4.35 -9.42 10.55
CA PRO A 46 4.64 -8.87 11.89
C PRO A 46 3.90 -7.55 12.18
N LEU A 47 3.67 -6.72 11.18
CA LEU A 47 2.90 -5.47 11.33
C LEU A 47 1.41 -5.77 11.47
N ILE A 48 0.85 -6.67 10.64
CA ILE A 48 -0.55 -7.09 10.75
C ILE A 48 -0.82 -7.64 12.16
N LYS A 49 0.08 -8.46 12.70
CA LYS A 49 -0.06 -8.99 14.06
C LYS A 49 -0.16 -7.86 15.09
N ARG A 50 0.78 -6.90 15.07
CA ARG A 50 0.78 -5.74 15.99
C ARG A 50 -0.46 -4.87 15.85
N LEU A 51 -0.97 -4.67 14.63
CA LEU A 51 -2.19 -3.90 14.39
C LEU A 51 -3.41 -4.57 15.02
N ARG A 52 -3.53 -5.89 14.88
CA ARG A 52 -4.60 -6.68 15.52
C ARG A 52 -4.50 -6.65 17.05
N GLU A 53 -3.29 -6.81 17.60
CA GLU A 53 -3.04 -6.69 19.05
C GLU A 53 -3.41 -5.30 19.59
N ALA A 54 -3.24 -4.25 18.77
CA ALA A 54 -3.68 -2.88 19.08
C ALA A 54 -5.17 -2.60 18.81
N GLY A 55 -5.98 -3.65 18.58
CA GLY A 55 -7.43 -3.54 18.38
C GLY A 55 -7.88 -3.03 17.01
N LYS A 56 -6.96 -2.89 16.05
CA LYS A 56 -7.29 -2.48 14.66
C LYS A 56 -7.71 -3.72 13.88
N THR A 57 -8.98 -4.09 13.99
CA THR A 57 -9.55 -5.26 13.30
C THR A 57 -10.24 -4.85 12.00
N LEU A 58 -9.96 -5.55 10.91
CA LEU A 58 -10.60 -5.31 9.62
C LEU A 58 -12.00 -5.93 9.56
N GLY A 59 -12.98 -5.19 9.06
CA GLY A 59 -14.25 -5.70 8.59
C GLY A 59 -14.25 -5.99 7.08
N PRO A 60 -15.39 -6.41 6.51
CA PRO A 60 -15.55 -6.60 5.08
C PRO A 60 -15.21 -5.32 4.30
N ASN A 61 -14.49 -5.46 3.19
CA ASN A 61 -14.08 -4.35 2.31
C ASN A 61 -13.23 -3.27 3.00
N GLN A 62 -12.54 -3.60 4.09
CA GLN A 62 -11.60 -2.71 4.76
C GLN A 62 -10.15 -3.19 4.63
N CYS A 63 -9.23 -2.24 4.72
CA CYS A 63 -7.80 -2.47 4.74
C CYS A 63 -7.12 -1.58 5.78
N TYR A 64 -5.85 -1.86 6.05
CA TYR A 64 -5.01 -0.93 6.79
C TYR A 64 -4.49 0.13 5.84
N SER A 65 -4.65 1.40 6.20
CA SER A 65 -4.18 2.56 5.45
C SER A 65 -3.34 3.46 6.34
N TYR A 66 -2.69 4.46 5.76
CA TYR A 66 -1.70 5.30 6.44
C TYR A 66 -2.27 6.66 6.85
N THR A 67 -1.93 7.13 8.05
CA THR A 67 -2.20 8.52 8.47
C THR A 67 -1.33 9.48 7.65
N ALA A 68 -0.04 9.17 7.51
CA ALA A 68 0.89 9.80 6.58
C ALA A 68 1.42 8.76 5.57
N LEU A 69 1.34 9.06 4.28
CA LEU A 69 1.81 8.15 3.23
C LEU A 69 3.33 7.92 3.31
N PRO A 70 3.81 6.68 3.13
CA PRO A 70 5.24 6.35 3.07
C PRO A 70 6.08 7.10 2.03
N ILE A 71 5.47 7.74 1.02
CA ILE A 71 6.17 8.66 0.10
C ILE A 71 6.67 9.93 0.80
N PHE A 72 6.05 10.30 1.94
CA PHE A 72 6.48 11.41 2.77
C PHE A 72 7.42 10.92 3.88
N LYS A 73 8.31 11.80 4.33
CA LYS A 73 9.29 11.51 5.38
C LYS A 73 8.64 11.04 6.68
N GLU A 74 7.46 11.54 6.98
CA GLU A 74 6.67 11.23 8.18
C GLU A 74 5.94 9.88 8.06
N GLY A 75 5.80 9.33 6.85
CA GLY A 75 5.09 8.10 6.59
C GLY A 75 5.89 6.87 7.01
N THR A 76 5.31 6.06 7.89
CA THR A 76 5.95 4.84 8.41
C THR A 76 4.99 3.65 8.45
N TYR A 77 5.55 2.45 8.48
CA TYR A 77 4.82 1.19 8.62
C TYR A 77 4.74 0.78 10.09
N THR A 78 4.14 1.63 10.92
CA THR A 78 3.95 1.40 12.36
C THR A 78 2.48 1.41 12.75
N VAL A 79 2.18 0.93 13.96
CA VAL A 79 0.80 0.87 14.46
C VAL A 79 0.18 2.27 14.61
N GLU A 80 1.00 3.26 14.94
CA GLU A 80 0.59 4.65 15.18
C GLU A 80 0.25 5.39 13.88
N ASN A 81 0.94 5.04 12.78
CA ASN A 81 0.70 5.64 11.47
C ASN A 81 -0.31 4.85 10.63
N MET A 82 -0.97 3.83 11.19
CA MET A 82 -1.91 3.00 10.45
C MET A 82 -3.28 2.94 11.11
N TYR A 83 -4.32 2.93 10.29
CA TYR A 83 -5.71 2.85 10.72
C TYR A 83 -6.54 1.99 9.75
N VAL A 84 -7.74 1.61 10.17
CA VAL A 84 -8.67 0.83 9.35
C VAL A 84 -9.50 1.78 8.50
N LEU A 85 -9.52 1.56 7.18
CA LEU A 85 -10.25 2.36 6.19
C LEU A 85 -10.95 1.44 5.19
N SER A 86 -11.98 1.91 4.48
CA SER A 86 -12.50 1.15 3.35
C SER A 86 -11.47 1.03 2.22
N CYS A 87 -11.45 -0.09 1.51
CA CYS A 87 -10.56 -0.28 0.36
C CYS A 87 -10.82 0.79 -0.72
N ARG A 88 -12.09 1.19 -0.92
CA ARG A 88 -12.46 2.24 -1.89
C ARG A 88 -11.81 3.58 -1.54
N GLU A 89 -11.94 4.02 -0.30
CA GLU A 89 -11.33 5.27 0.15
C GLU A 89 -9.80 5.19 0.12
N HIS A 90 -9.23 4.04 0.48
CA HIS A 90 -7.77 3.85 0.39
C HIS A 90 -7.27 4.11 -1.04
N PHE A 91 -7.86 3.49 -2.06
CA PHE A 91 -7.44 3.73 -3.44
C PHE A 91 -7.74 5.15 -3.91
N GLY A 92 -8.89 5.72 -3.55
CA GLY A 92 -9.26 7.08 -3.92
C GLY A 92 -8.30 8.13 -3.35
N VAL A 93 -8.02 8.05 -2.05
CA VAL A 93 -7.18 9.03 -1.34
C VAL A 93 -5.72 8.88 -1.74
N THR A 94 -5.17 7.66 -1.69
CA THR A 94 -3.76 7.45 -2.03
C THR A 94 -3.49 7.80 -3.49
N GLY A 95 -4.36 7.38 -4.42
CA GLY A 95 -4.25 7.74 -5.83
C GLY A 95 -4.34 9.25 -6.09
N SER A 96 -5.28 9.94 -5.44
CA SER A 96 -5.41 11.40 -5.56
C SER A 96 -4.16 12.14 -5.06
N ILE A 97 -3.61 11.73 -3.91
CA ILE A 97 -2.39 12.35 -3.38
C ILE A 97 -1.20 12.13 -4.32
N HIS A 98 -0.99 10.89 -4.77
CA HIS A 98 0.10 10.57 -5.71
C HIS A 98 -0.04 11.34 -7.03
N GLN A 99 -1.26 11.50 -7.54
CA GLN A 99 -1.51 12.31 -8.73
C GLN A 99 -1.18 13.81 -8.52
N GLN A 100 -1.44 14.36 -7.33
CA GLN A 100 -1.13 15.76 -7.01
C GLN A 100 0.38 16.03 -6.88
N ILE A 101 1.17 15.02 -6.48
CA ILE A 101 2.61 15.18 -6.22
C ILE A 101 3.51 14.61 -7.32
N ARG A 102 2.97 13.96 -8.34
CA ARG A 102 3.72 13.18 -9.36
C ARG A 102 4.82 13.95 -10.09
N ASP A 103 4.65 15.26 -10.26
CA ASP A 103 5.57 16.12 -11.02
C ASP A 103 6.46 16.98 -10.09
N LEU A 104 6.36 16.77 -8.77
CA LEU A 104 7.19 17.49 -7.81
C LEU A 104 8.55 16.81 -7.68
N PRO A 105 9.65 17.57 -7.67
CA PRO A 105 10.96 17.00 -7.41
C PRO A 105 11.06 16.51 -5.96
N ASP A 106 11.91 15.50 -5.76
CA ASP A 106 12.21 14.94 -4.45
C ASP A 106 12.65 16.03 -3.45
N GLY A 107 12.19 15.90 -2.21
CA GLY A 107 12.51 16.84 -1.12
C GLY A 107 11.64 18.10 -1.08
N GLN A 108 10.69 18.26 -2.00
CA GLN A 108 9.73 19.38 -1.93
C GLN A 108 8.77 19.27 -0.75
N LYS A 109 8.41 20.42 -0.20
CA LYS A 109 7.36 20.52 0.82
C LYS A 109 6.00 20.61 0.13
N VAL A 110 5.08 19.74 0.52
CA VAL A 110 3.72 19.72 -0.01
C VAL A 110 2.72 20.15 1.06
N ARG A 111 1.65 20.82 0.64
CA ARG A 111 0.46 21.05 1.46
C ARG A 111 -0.72 20.40 0.76
N LEU A 112 -1.15 19.25 1.27
CA LEU A 112 -2.27 18.52 0.70
C LEU A 112 -3.58 19.19 1.08
N LYS A 113 -4.46 19.36 0.09
CA LYS A 113 -5.85 19.74 0.31
C LYS A 113 -6.72 18.55 -0.08
N ILE A 114 -7.40 17.97 0.90
CA ILE A 114 -8.39 16.92 0.65
C ILE A 114 -9.72 17.63 0.41
N THR A 115 -10.32 17.42 -0.76
CA THR A 115 -11.65 17.92 -1.12
C THR A 115 -12.59 16.74 -1.28
N GLU A 116 -13.80 16.86 -0.72
CA GLU A 116 -14.89 15.86 -0.83
C GLU A 116 -15.39 15.69 -2.27
#